data_AF-F1Z553-F1
#
_entry.id   AF-F1Z553-F1
#
_cell.length_a   1.000
_cell.length_b   1.000
_cell.length_c   1.000
_cell.angle_alpha   90.00
_cell.angle_beta   90.00
_cell.angle_gamma   90.00
#
_symmetry.space_group_name_H-M   'P 1'
#
loop_
_entity.id
_entity.type
_entity.pdbx_description
1 polymer ?
#
loop_
_entity_poly.entity_id
_entity_poly.type
_entity_poly.pdbx_seq_one_letter_code
_entity_poly.pdbx_strand_id
1 'polypeptide(L)'
;MNENEDNRPETWGLETKQRKRKRILKSIPGYLWITIALAWFAYESAHYIGLFAKLSEWEFGTFGISWPMLTFCVLAGAFGIPGMLLIAAASREARRDEEKATIEASLAASAAAEEGEEETPVHPDIQRAERTARLLSRVTRLAAMGAIACLIPILFLPGMQDHPRAINADAPGTEISGEGPAQLTGTVLLSRTATLEHSFFGFRRAMHIAPVLPPAGQDTIHVFVEITQDDLGVARERGTRLAVTGTLVRQGMPGALRVLYHNAGIDLAEEGYVLYRYRGSMLRPYIGGSVQCALIGLATLLLWLWQRRHLRALVREEEKNVLELDPGMDLPA
;
A
#
# COMPACT_ATOMS: atom_id res chain seq x y z
N MET A 1 -41.69 33.42 35.40
CA MET A 1 -42.29 33.12 34.09
C MET A 1 -41.26 33.47 33.04
N ASN A 2 -40.36 32.53 32.74
CA ASN A 2 -39.48 32.54 31.58
C ASN A 2 -40.04 31.46 30.65
N GLU A 3 -40.78 31.85 29.63
CA GLU A 3 -41.54 30.92 28.77
C GLU A 3 -41.08 30.96 27.30
N ASN A 4 -39.89 31.52 27.01
CA ASN A 4 -39.49 31.80 25.63
C ASN A 4 -38.15 31.19 25.18
N GLU A 5 -37.56 30.27 25.94
CA GLU A 5 -36.23 29.72 25.62
C GLU A 5 -36.22 28.44 24.76
N ASP A 6 -37.35 27.75 24.58
CA ASP A 6 -37.33 26.38 24.00
C ASP A 6 -37.83 26.28 22.55
N ASN A 7 -37.90 27.40 21.81
CA ASN A 7 -38.35 27.39 20.42
C ASN A 7 -37.21 27.59 19.42
N ARG A 8 -36.06 26.94 19.65
CA ARG A 8 -35.03 26.82 18.61
C ARG A 8 -35.55 25.84 17.55
N PRO A 9 -35.79 26.28 16.30
CA PRO A 9 -36.45 25.43 15.32
C PRO A 9 -35.55 24.25 14.93
N GLU A 10 -36.06 23.03 15.07
CA GLU A 10 -35.41 21.76 14.67
C GLU A 10 -34.92 21.75 13.19
N THR A 11 -35.35 22.72 12.39
CA THR A 11 -35.02 22.88 10.99
C THR A 11 -33.51 23.12 10.74
N TRP A 12 -32.79 23.73 11.68
CA TRP A 12 -31.34 24.00 11.53
C TRP A 12 -30.49 22.71 11.39
N GLY A 13 -30.89 21.61 12.02
CA GLY A 13 -30.16 20.34 11.97
C GLY A 13 -30.28 19.60 10.62
N LEU A 14 -31.34 19.86 9.86
CA LEU A 14 -31.60 19.18 8.58
C LEU A 14 -30.82 19.81 7.43
N GLU A 15 -30.70 21.13 7.40
CA GLU A 15 -29.95 21.83 6.33
C GLU A 15 -28.46 21.50 6.35
N THR A 16 -27.85 21.47 7.53
CA THR A 16 -26.42 21.16 7.70
C THR A 16 -26.10 19.74 7.21
N LYS A 17 -26.98 18.76 7.49
CA LYS A 17 -26.85 17.39 6.99
C LYS A 17 -26.96 17.31 5.47
N GLN A 18 -27.89 18.04 4.84
CA GLN A 18 -28.05 18.05 3.39
C GLN A 18 -26.84 18.67 2.67
N ARG A 19 -26.31 19.80 3.18
CA ARG A 19 -25.11 20.46 2.64
C ARG A 19 -23.88 19.54 2.71
N LYS A 20 -23.69 18.87 3.86
CA LYS A 20 -22.62 17.88 4.05
C LYS A 20 -22.73 16.72 3.05
N ARG A 21 -23.95 16.22 2.80
CA ARG A 21 -24.20 15.15 1.83
C ARG A 21 -23.88 15.57 0.39
N LYS A 22 -24.29 16.77 -0.03
CA LYS A 22 -23.95 17.33 -1.37
C LYS A 22 -22.45 17.47 -1.56
N ARG A 23 -21.72 17.96 -0.55
CA ARG A 23 -20.25 18.09 -0.58
C ARG A 23 -19.55 16.75 -0.77
N ILE A 24 -19.98 15.72 -0.02
CA ILE A 24 -19.44 14.37 -0.17
C ILE A 24 -19.72 13.86 -1.58
N LEU A 25 -20.96 13.99 -2.06
CA LEU A 25 -21.38 13.51 -3.39
C LEU A 25 -20.53 14.11 -4.53
N LYS A 26 -20.26 15.42 -4.50
CA LYS A 26 -19.42 16.11 -5.49
C LYS A 26 -17.96 15.62 -5.48
N SER A 27 -17.48 15.11 -4.35
CA SER A 27 -16.09 14.62 -4.23
C SER A 27 -15.94 13.15 -4.65
N ILE A 28 -17.05 12.39 -4.77
CA ILE A 28 -17.02 10.95 -5.10
C ILE A 28 -16.26 10.66 -6.40
N PRO A 29 -16.45 11.39 -7.52
CA PRO A 29 -15.73 11.09 -8.77
C PRO A 29 -14.21 11.17 -8.61
N GLY A 30 -13.72 12.14 -7.85
CA GLY A 30 -12.29 12.27 -7.58
C GLY A 30 -11.73 11.14 -6.72
N TYR A 31 -12.45 10.73 -5.67
CA TYR A 31 -12.07 9.56 -4.86
C TYR A 31 -12.11 8.27 -5.67
N LEU A 32 -13.14 8.10 -6.51
CA LEU A 32 -13.27 6.93 -7.39
C LEU A 32 -12.10 6.85 -8.37
N TRP A 33 -11.73 7.98 -8.99
CA TRP A 33 -10.59 8.06 -9.90
C TRP A 33 -9.28 7.64 -9.22
N ILE A 34 -8.97 8.23 -8.06
CA ILE A 34 -7.76 7.89 -7.29
C ILE A 34 -7.76 6.40 -6.94
N THR A 35 -8.91 5.85 -6.55
CA THR A 35 -9.05 4.43 -6.20
C THR A 35 -8.77 3.53 -7.40
N ILE A 36 -9.32 3.87 -8.57
CA ILE A 36 -9.09 3.13 -9.83
C ILE A 36 -7.60 3.20 -10.22
N ALA A 37 -6.99 4.38 -10.19
CA ALA A 37 -5.57 4.55 -10.51
C ALA A 37 -4.68 3.72 -9.57
N LEU A 38 -4.94 3.78 -8.26
CA LEU A 38 -4.23 2.97 -7.27
C LEU A 38 -4.40 1.47 -7.53
N ALA A 39 -5.63 1.01 -7.77
CA ALA A 39 -5.91 -0.39 -8.05
C ALA A 39 -5.21 -0.87 -9.34
N TRP A 40 -5.22 -0.05 -10.38
CA TRP A 40 -4.56 -0.35 -11.66
C TRP A 40 -3.04 -0.48 -11.50
N PHE A 41 -2.37 0.48 -10.87
CA PHE A 41 -0.93 0.38 -10.65
C PHE A 41 -0.54 -0.69 -9.63
N ALA A 42 -1.42 -1.01 -8.67
CA ALA A 42 -1.20 -2.14 -7.77
C ALA A 42 -1.24 -3.45 -8.55
N TYR A 43 -2.17 -3.57 -9.51
CA TYR A 43 -2.26 -4.71 -10.43
C TYR A 43 -1.02 -4.81 -11.34
N GLU A 44 -0.62 -3.72 -11.99
CA GLU A 44 0.60 -3.71 -12.83
C GLU A 44 1.86 -4.04 -12.02
N SER A 45 1.96 -3.50 -10.80
CA SER A 45 3.08 -3.77 -9.89
C SER A 45 3.13 -5.23 -9.45
N ALA A 46 1.98 -5.81 -9.11
CA ALA A 46 1.88 -7.21 -8.70
C ALA A 46 2.27 -8.20 -9.80
N HIS A 47 1.95 -7.89 -11.06
CA HIS A 47 2.26 -8.77 -12.21
C HIS A 47 3.55 -8.39 -12.94
N TYR A 48 4.20 -7.30 -12.53
CA TYR A 48 5.35 -6.72 -13.21
C TYR A 48 5.11 -6.56 -14.72
N ILE A 49 4.06 -5.80 -15.08
CA ILE A 49 3.68 -5.52 -16.46
C ILE A 49 3.51 -4.02 -16.71
N GLY A 50 3.21 -3.65 -17.97
CA GLY A 50 2.71 -2.33 -18.31
C GLY A 50 3.72 -1.20 -18.13
N LEU A 51 3.25 -0.06 -17.62
CA LEU A 51 4.08 1.13 -17.41
C LEU A 51 4.99 0.95 -16.19
N PHE A 52 4.49 0.24 -15.16
CA PHE A 52 5.28 -0.08 -13.97
C PHE A 52 6.55 -0.87 -14.30
N ALA A 53 6.43 -1.93 -15.11
CA ALA A 53 7.58 -2.76 -15.51
C ALA A 53 8.60 -1.95 -16.30
N LYS A 54 8.14 -1.18 -17.30
CA LYS A 54 9.01 -0.34 -18.13
C LYS A 54 9.78 0.69 -17.33
N LEU A 55 9.13 1.35 -16.36
CA LEU A 55 9.80 2.34 -15.52
C LEU A 55 10.77 1.68 -14.54
N SER A 56 10.40 0.53 -13.97
CA SER A 56 11.28 -0.27 -13.10
C SER A 56 12.51 -0.81 -13.84
N GLU A 57 12.34 -1.26 -15.08
CA GLU A 57 13.41 -1.69 -15.98
C GLU A 57 14.34 -0.54 -16.33
N TRP A 58 13.79 0.64 -16.64
CA TRP A 58 14.58 1.83 -16.89
C TRP A 58 15.38 2.26 -15.65
N GLU A 59 14.77 2.26 -14.46
CA GLU A 59 15.46 2.54 -13.19
C GLU A 59 16.61 1.55 -12.98
N PHE A 60 16.32 0.26 -13.14
CA PHE A 60 17.33 -0.79 -12.95
C PHE A 60 18.48 -0.66 -13.96
N GLY A 61 18.17 -0.40 -15.23
CA GLY A 61 19.19 -0.20 -16.27
C GLY A 61 20.04 1.05 -16.05
N THR A 62 19.47 2.10 -15.47
CA THR A 62 20.16 3.38 -15.24
C THR A 62 20.96 3.39 -13.94
N PHE A 63 20.39 2.86 -12.86
CA PHE A 63 20.94 2.97 -11.51
C PHE A 63 21.52 1.65 -10.96
N GLY A 64 21.30 0.53 -11.64
CA GLY A 64 21.66 -0.81 -11.16
C GLY A 64 20.79 -1.30 -9.99
N ILE A 65 19.78 -0.51 -9.59
CA ILE A 65 18.87 -0.75 -8.47
C ILE A 65 17.48 -0.35 -8.93
N SER A 66 16.46 -1.14 -8.62
CA SER A 66 15.07 -0.73 -8.77
C SER A 66 14.50 -0.31 -7.43
N TRP A 67 13.63 0.71 -7.43
CA TRP A 67 12.87 1.10 -6.24
C TRP A 67 11.37 0.91 -6.48
N PRO A 68 10.86 -0.35 -6.50
CA PRO A 68 9.47 -0.66 -6.84
C PRO A 68 8.43 0.21 -6.14
N MET A 69 8.65 0.50 -4.85
CA MET A 69 7.75 1.34 -4.07
C MET A 69 7.77 2.81 -4.52
N LEU A 70 8.94 3.34 -4.86
CA LEU A 70 9.06 4.69 -5.40
C LEU A 70 8.38 4.78 -6.76
N THR A 71 8.65 3.82 -7.66
CA THR A 71 8.03 3.71 -8.98
C THR A 71 6.50 3.68 -8.86
N PHE A 72 5.97 2.83 -7.96
CA PHE A 72 4.54 2.76 -7.68
C PHE A 72 4.00 4.11 -7.17
N CYS A 73 4.66 4.73 -6.19
CA CYS A 73 4.22 6.01 -5.63
C CYS A 73 4.24 7.15 -6.66
N VAL A 74 5.25 7.19 -7.53
CA VAL A 74 5.36 8.19 -8.61
C VAL A 74 4.23 8.02 -9.61
N LEU A 75 3.98 6.78 -10.07
CA LEU A 75 2.90 6.50 -11.03
C LEU A 75 1.52 6.74 -10.42
N ALA A 76 1.25 6.17 -9.24
CA ALA A 76 -0.02 6.38 -8.53
C ALA A 76 -0.25 7.86 -8.18
N GLY A 77 0.82 8.58 -7.81
CA GLY A 77 0.78 10.02 -7.55
C GLY A 77 0.44 10.80 -8.81
N ALA A 78 1.20 10.62 -9.89
CA ALA A 78 1.02 11.32 -11.16
C ALA A 78 -0.38 11.12 -11.74
N PHE A 79 -0.86 9.87 -11.79
CA PHE A 79 -2.20 9.55 -12.29
C PHE A 79 -3.32 9.83 -11.27
N GLY A 80 -2.96 10.03 -10.00
CA GLY A 80 -3.87 10.50 -8.95
C GLY A 80 -4.15 12.01 -9.02
N ILE A 81 -3.28 12.81 -9.67
CA ILE A 81 -3.41 14.27 -9.78
C ILE A 81 -4.79 14.69 -10.31
N PRO A 82 -5.33 14.14 -11.42
CA PRO A 82 -6.67 14.52 -11.89
C PRO A 82 -7.76 14.32 -10.83
N GLY A 83 -7.73 13.21 -10.10
CA GLY A 83 -8.67 12.95 -9.01
C GLY A 83 -8.49 13.93 -7.84
N MET A 84 -7.24 14.27 -7.50
CA MET A 84 -6.96 15.30 -6.48
C MET A 84 -7.47 16.68 -6.91
N LEU A 85 -7.33 17.04 -8.19
CA LEU A 85 -7.86 18.30 -8.74
C LEU A 85 -9.40 18.34 -8.69
N LEU A 86 -10.09 17.23 -8.98
CA LEU A 86 -11.54 17.13 -8.83
C LEU A 86 -11.99 17.31 -7.38
N ILE A 87 -11.30 16.68 -6.42
CA ILE A 87 -11.58 16.86 -4.99
C ILE A 87 -11.31 18.31 -4.58
N ALA A 88 -10.20 18.89 -5.03
CA ALA A 88 -9.85 20.28 -4.74
C ALA A 88 -10.90 21.24 -5.29
N ALA A 89 -11.36 21.06 -6.54
CA ALA A 89 -12.41 21.85 -7.16
C ALA A 89 -13.74 21.73 -6.40
N ALA A 90 -14.18 20.51 -6.09
CA ALA A 90 -15.39 20.26 -5.29
C ALA A 90 -15.29 20.89 -3.89
N SER A 91 -14.10 20.86 -3.28
CA SER A 91 -13.86 21.46 -1.96
C SER A 91 -13.85 23.00 -2.00
N ARG A 92 -13.35 23.60 -3.09
CA ARG A 92 -13.35 25.06 -3.28
C ARG A 92 -14.76 25.58 -3.48
N GLU A 93 -15.57 24.88 -4.26
CA GLU A 93 -16.97 25.24 -4.46
C GLU A 93 -17.76 25.13 -3.14
N ALA A 94 -17.58 24.04 -2.40
CA ALA A 94 -18.21 23.88 -1.10
C ALA A 94 -17.80 24.95 -0.07
N ARG A 95 -16.54 25.39 -0.09
CA ARG A 95 -16.07 26.51 0.75
C ARG A 95 -16.72 27.84 0.35
N ARG A 96 -16.91 28.10 -0.94
CA ARG A 96 -17.61 29.31 -1.41
C ARG A 96 -19.08 29.32 -0.99
N ASP A 97 -19.74 28.16 -1.03
CA ASP A 97 -21.12 28.04 -0.57
C ASP A 97 -21.23 28.22 0.96
N GLU A 98 -20.25 27.71 1.71
CA GLU A 98 -20.15 27.88 3.17
C GLU A 98 -19.86 29.34 3.55
N GLU A 99 -18.90 29.99 2.89
CA GLU A 99 -18.56 31.39 3.10
C GLU A 99 -19.75 32.32 2.82
N LYS A 100 -20.48 32.11 1.72
CA LYS A 100 -21.71 32.86 1.44
C LYS A 100 -22.76 32.69 2.53
N ALA A 101 -22.99 31.46 2.98
CA ALA A 101 -23.93 31.19 4.04
C ALA A 101 -23.49 31.78 5.39
N THR A 102 -22.19 31.77 5.69
CA THR A 102 -21.64 32.41 6.90
C THR A 102 -21.77 33.92 6.81
N ILE A 103 -21.52 34.54 5.65
CA ILE A 103 -21.72 35.98 5.45
C ILE A 103 -23.20 36.32 5.66
N GLU A 104 -24.13 35.60 5.04
CA GLU A 104 -25.58 35.79 5.22
C GLU A 104 -26.01 35.61 6.68
N ALA A 105 -25.52 34.56 7.35
CA ALA A 105 -25.80 34.31 8.76
C ALA A 105 -25.17 35.37 9.67
N SER A 106 -23.96 35.83 9.37
CA SER A 106 -23.28 36.88 10.14
C SER A 106 -23.95 38.23 9.96
N LEU A 107 -24.48 38.54 8.77
CA LEU A 107 -25.27 39.75 8.53
C LEU A 107 -26.60 39.69 9.31
N ALA A 108 -27.26 38.53 9.29
CA ALA A 108 -28.48 38.29 10.07
C ALA A 108 -28.22 38.32 11.60
N ALA A 109 -27.11 37.74 12.04
CA ALA A 109 -26.69 37.74 13.44
C ALA A 109 -26.21 39.12 13.89
N SER A 110 -25.47 39.89 13.07
CA SER A 110 -25.10 41.28 13.39
C SER A 110 -26.32 42.20 13.48
N ALA A 111 -27.40 41.87 12.76
CA ALA A 111 -28.68 42.55 12.94
C ALA A 111 -29.40 42.14 14.24
N ALA A 112 -29.01 41.03 14.87
CA ALA A 112 -29.55 40.53 16.13
C ALA A 112 -28.62 40.77 17.35
N ALA A 113 -27.32 40.93 17.13
CA ALA A 113 -26.26 41.00 18.13
C ALA A 113 -25.85 42.43 18.52
N GLU A 114 -26.76 43.41 18.37
CA GLU A 114 -26.67 44.65 19.15
C GLU A 114 -26.78 44.37 20.67
N GLU A 115 -27.18 43.17 21.08
CA GLU A 115 -27.17 42.71 22.47
C GLU A 115 -26.07 41.66 22.65
N GLY A 116 -25.09 41.98 23.50
CA GLY A 116 -23.75 41.42 23.45
C GLY A 116 -23.60 39.99 23.96
N GLU A 117 -22.83 39.20 23.21
CA GLU A 117 -22.15 38.01 23.72
C GLU A 117 -20.80 37.89 23.00
N GLU A 118 -19.72 38.06 23.76
CA GLU A 118 -18.34 38.00 23.28
C GLU A 118 -17.96 36.53 23.08
N GLU A 119 -17.93 36.06 21.83
CA GLU A 119 -17.44 34.72 21.51
C GLU A 119 -15.95 34.59 21.88
N THR A 120 -15.64 33.69 22.80
CA THR A 120 -14.27 33.42 23.22
C THR A 120 -13.47 32.76 22.08
N PRO A 121 -12.32 33.33 21.69
CA PRO A 121 -11.52 32.81 20.59
C PRO A 121 -10.87 31.48 20.97
N VAL A 122 -11.31 30.39 20.33
CA VAL A 122 -10.69 29.06 20.49
C VAL A 122 -9.21 29.13 20.08
N HIS A 123 -8.32 28.76 21.00
CA HIS A 123 -6.87 28.82 20.79
C HIS A 123 -6.44 28.05 19.51
N PRO A 124 -5.66 28.69 18.60
CA PRO A 124 -5.28 28.09 17.32
C PRO A 124 -4.45 26.81 17.43
N ASP A 125 -3.81 26.58 18.58
CA ASP A 125 -2.93 25.44 18.81
C ASP A 125 -3.71 24.13 19.02
N ILE A 126 -4.87 24.19 19.66
CA ILE A 126 -5.76 23.03 19.85
C ILE A 126 -6.23 22.52 18.49
N GLN A 127 -6.63 23.43 17.60
CA GLN A 127 -7.08 23.06 16.24
C GLN A 127 -5.98 22.38 15.42
N ARG A 128 -4.73 22.84 15.53
CA ARG A 128 -3.58 22.22 14.85
C ARG A 128 -3.33 20.81 15.40
N ALA A 129 -3.29 20.67 16.72
CA ALA A 129 -3.05 19.40 17.37
C ALA A 129 -4.15 18.37 17.05
N GLU A 130 -5.41 18.78 16.94
CA GLU A 130 -6.50 17.91 16.49
C GLU A 130 -6.35 17.45 15.03
N ARG A 131 -5.94 18.35 14.12
CA ARG A 131 -5.74 18.01 12.71
C ARG A 131 -4.62 16.97 12.58
N THR A 132 -3.52 17.14 13.31
CA THR A 132 -2.41 16.19 13.37
C THR A 132 -2.87 14.85 13.92
N ALA A 133 -3.63 14.83 15.03
CA ALA A 133 -4.17 13.59 15.59
C ALA A 133 -5.11 12.87 14.59
N ARG A 134 -5.96 13.62 13.89
CA ARG A 134 -6.84 13.06 12.85
C ARG A 134 -6.03 12.47 11.70
N LEU A 135 -4.98 13.15 11.24
CA LEU A 135 -4.09 12.64 10.19
C LEU A 135 -3.39 11.34 10.63
N LEU A 136 -2.76 11.33 11.81
CA LEU A 136 -2.09 10.15 12.36
C LEU A 136 -3.04 8.96 12.48
N SER A 137 -4.28 9.18 12.94
CA SER A 137 -5.29 8.10 13.01
C SER A 137 -5.69 7.53 11.65
N ARG A 138 -5.65 8.34 10.59
CA ARG A 138 -5.94 7.88 9.22
C ARG A 138 -4.78 7.07 8.66
N VAL A 139 -3.56 7.55 8.86
CA VAL A 139 -2.34 6.83 8.46
C VAL A 139 -2.24 5.48 9.19
N THR A 140 -2.52 5.45 10.51
CA THR A 140 -2.55 4.22 11.31
C THR A 140 -3.51 3.19 10.73
N ARG A 141 -4.76 3.61 10.43
CA ARG A 141 -5.78 2.73 9.84
C ARG A 141 -5.38 2.24 8.46
N LEU A 142 -4.82 3.11 7.62
CA LEU A 142 -4.37 2.75 6.28
C LEU A 142 -3.21 1.76 6.32
N ALA A 143 -2.25 1.96 7.22
CA ALA A 143 -1.13 1.04 7.43
C ALA A 143 -1.61 -0.33 7.94
N ALA A 144 -2.58 -0.37 8.85
CA ALA A 144 -3.20 -1.62 9.31
C ALA A 144 -3.92 -2.35 8.17
N MET A 145 -4.70 -1.62 7.34
CA MET A 145 -5.33 -2.19 6.15
C MET A 145 -4.30 -2.72 5.14
N GLY A 146 -3.22 -1.98 4.91
CA GLY A 146 -2.12 -2.41 4.05
C GLY A 146 -1.45 -3.69 4.57
N ALA A 147 -1.23 -3.80 5.88
CA ALA A 147 -0.65 -4.99 6.49
C ALA A 147 -1.52 -6.24 6.27
N ILE A 148 -2.86 -6.09 6.40
CA ILE A 148 -3.81 -7.17 6.11
C ILE A 148 -3.83 -7.48 4.62
N ALA A 149 -3.88 -6.46 3.75
CA ALA A 149 -3.90 -6.63 2.30
C ALA A 149 -2.68 -7.40 1.79
N CYS A 150 -1.49 -7.15 2.35
CA CYS A 150 -0.28 -7.92 2.02
C CYS A 150 -0.38 -9.41 2.37
N LEU A 151 -1.22 -9.79 3.35
CA LEU A 151 -1.41 -11.19 3.75
C LEU A 151 -2.49 -11.91 2.92
N ILE A 152 -3.40 -11.19 2.26
CA ILE A 152 -4.47 -11.80 1.46
C ILE A 152 -3.93 -12.75 0.37
N PRO A 153 -2.90 -12.38 -0.43
CA PRO A 153 -2.35 -13.27 -1.45
C PRO A 153 -1.86 -14.61 -0.90
N ILE A 154 -1.42 -14.67 0.36
CA ILE A 154 -0.94 -15.90 0.99
C ILE A 154 -2.01 -16.99 1.01
N LEU A 155 -3.29 -16.60 1.08
CA LEU A 155 -4.43 -17.52 1.08
C LEU A 155 -4.63 -18.20 -0.29
N PHE A 156 -4.15 -17.59 -1.37
CA PHE A 156 -4.26 -18.10 -2.73
C PHE A 156 -3.00 -18.84 -3.21
N LEU A 157 -1.92 -18.83 -2.41
CA LEU A 157 -0.70 -19.51 -2.80
C LEU A 157 -0.85 -21.03 -2.71
N PRO A 158 -0.32 -21.78 -3.69
CA PRO A 158 -0.36 -23.24 -3.67
C PRO A 158 0.22 -23.83 -2.38
N GLY A 159 -0.51 -24.79 -1.80
CA GLY A 159 -0.06 -25.55 -0.64
C GLY A 159 1.05 -26.56 -0.98
N MET A 160 1.75 -27.06 0.04
CA MET A 160 2.77 -28.12 -0.10
C MET A 160 2.23 -29.53 0.20
N GLN A 161 0.92 -29.66 0.47
CA GLN A 161 0.35 -30.89 1.03
C GLN A 161 0.00 -31.95 -0.02
N ASP A 162 -0.03 -31.60 -1.31
CA ASP A 162 -0.35 -32.53 -2.38
C ASP A 162 0.88 -33.32 -2.84
N HIS A 163 0.63 -34.49 -3.44
CA HIS A 163 1.68 -35.30 -4.05
C HIS A 163 2.40 -34.48 -5.16
N PRO A 164 3.73 -34.33 -5.08
CA PRO A 164 4.46 -33.52 -6.05
C PRO A 164 4.32 -34.12 -7.46
N ARG A 165 3.82 -33.32 -8.40
CA ARG A 165 3.72 -33.73 -9.81
C ARG A 165 5.12 -33.78 -10.42
N ALA A 166 5.50 -34.93 -10.98
CA ALA A 166 6.75 -35.06 -11.71
C ALA A 166 6.66 -34.30 -13.05
N ILE A 167 7.59 -33.38 -13.29
CA ILE A 167 7.72 -32.58 -14.51
C ILE A 167 9.13 -32.80 -15.06
N ASN A 168 9.24 -33.29 -16.29
CA ASN A 168 10.53 -33.47 -16.96
C ASN A 168 10.74 -32.33 -17.96
N ALA A 169 11.43 -31.28 -17.54
CA ALA A 169 11.60 -30.05 -18.33
C ALA A 169 12.33 -30.28 -19.66
N ASP A 170 13.21 -31.28 -19.72
CA ASP A 170 14.02 -31.57 -20.91
C ASP A 170 13.25 -32.43 -21.95
N ALA A 171 12.10 -33.00 -21.58
CA ALA A 171 11.37 -33.91 -22.46
C ALA A 171 10.58 -33.14 -23.52
N PRO A 172 10.67 -33.52 -24.82
CA PRO A 172 9.92 -32.86 -25.88
C PRO A 172 8.41 -33.04 -25.67
N GLY A 173 7.65 -31.98 -25.91
CA GLY A 173 6.18 -31.97 -25.72
C GLY A 173 5.72 -31.85 -24.27
N THR A 174 6.61 -31.53 -23.33
CA THR A 174 6.21 -31.30 -21.93
C THR A 174 5.48 -29.96 -21.80
N GLU A 175 4.15 -30.03 -21.65
CA GLU A 175 3.36 -28.86 -21.28
C GLU A 175 3.44 -28.64 -19.77
N ILE A 176 4.12 -27.56 -19.36
CA ILE A 176 4.11 -27.08 -17.98
C ILE A 176 2.80 -26.32 -17.78
N SER A 177 1.77 -27.04 -17.35
CA SER A 177 0.45 -26.47 -17.05
C SER A 177 0.10 -26.71 -15.59
N GLY A 178 -0.20 -25.62 -14.87
CA GLY A 178 -0.66 -25.62 -13.49
C GLY A 178 0.38 -25.14 -12.47
N GLU A 179 -0.12 -24.73 -11.31
CA GLU A 179 0.66 -24.38 -10.12
C GLU A 179 0.53 -25.48 -9.07
N GLY A 180 1.48 -25.58 -8.14
CA GLY A 180 1.40 -26.54 -7.04
C GLY A 180 2.71 -27.27 -6.72
N PRO A 181 2.66 -28.27 -5.83
CA PRO A 181 3.78 -29.15 -5.54
C PRO A 181 4.25 -29.86 -6.80
N ALA A 182 5.54 -29.72 -7.12
CA ALA A 182 6.14 -30.34 -8.29
C ALA A 182 7.54 -30.87 -7.99
N GLN A 183 7.91 -31.94 -8.68
CA GLN A 183 9.27 -32.43 -8.77
C GLN A 183 9.76 -32.21 -10.20
N LEU A 184 10.61 -31.21 -10.37
CA LEU A 184 11.18 -30.85 -11.65
C LEU A 184 12.47 -31.63 -11.87
N THR A 185 12.56 -32.34 -13.00
CA THR A 185 13.81 -32.94 -13.47
C THR A 185 14.21 -32.25 -14.76
N GLY A 186 15.42 -31.71 -14.83
CA GLY A 186 15.91 -31.03 -16.02
C GLY A 186 17.34 -30.58 -15.92
N THR A 187 17.88 -30.07 -17.02
CA THR A 187 19.25 -29.57 -17.12
C THR A 187 19.28 -28.12 -16.65
N VAL A 188 19.81 -27.88 -15.45
CA VAL A 188 19.85 -26.55 -14.84
C VAL A 188 21.13 -25.83 -15.23
N LEU A 189 21.01 -24.60 -15.75
CA LEU A 189 22.13 -23.76 -16.18
C LEU A 189 22.69 -22.96 -15.00
N LEU A 190 23.42 -23.64 -14.11
CA LEU A 190 23.95 -23.04 -12.88
C LEU A 190 24.97 -21.93 -13.12
N SER A 191 25.65 -21.94 -14.28
CA SER A 191 26.52 -20.85 -14.72
C SER A 191 25.78 -19.55 -15.05
N ARG A 192 24.45 -19.61 -15.18
CA ARG A 192 23.55 -18.47 -15.44
C ARG A 192 22.63 -18.22 -14.24
N THR A 193 23.10 -18.49 -13.03
CA THR A 193 22.34 -18.21 -11.81
C THR A 193 22.26 -16.70 -11.57
N ALA A 194 21.05 -16.18 -11.45
CA ALA A 194 20.84 -14.83 -10.96
C ALA A 194 20.63 -14.84 -9.44
N THR A 195 21.29 -13.91 -8.75
CA THR A 195 21.19 -13.77 -7.30
C THR A 195 20.43 -12.50 -6.97
N LEU A 196 19.36 -12.66 -6.20
CA LEU A 196 18.60 -11.55 -5.65
C LEU A 196 18.86 -11.47 -4.15
N GLU A 197 19.65 -10.50 -3.74
CA GLU A 197 19.85 -10.21 -2.32
C GLU A 197 18.76 -9.27 -1.83
N HIS A 198 18.06 -9.66 -0.77
CA HIS A 198 17.16 -8.78 -0.05
C HIS A 198 17.69 -8.59 1.37
N SER A 199 17.85 -7.33 1.76
CA SER A 199 18.14 -6.95 3.13
C SER A 199 16.88 -6.34 3.73
N PHE A 200 16.33 -6.98 4.76
CA PHE A 200 15.14 -6.51 5.47
C PHE A 200 15.42 -6.52 6.97
N PHE A 201 15.45 -5.35 7.61
CA PHE A 201 15.63 -5.20 9.06
C PHE A 201 16.70 -6.11 9.67
N GLY A 202 17.90 -6.11 9.09
CA GLY A 202 19.04 -6.92 9.57
C GLY A 202 19.05 -8.38 9.11
N PHE A 203 17.98 -8.88 8.50
CA PHE A 203 17.96 -10.17 7.84
C PHE A 203 18.42 -10.02 6.39
N ARG A 204 19.61 -10.55 6.10
CA ARG A 204 20.11 -10.70 4.73
C ARG A 204 19.78 -12.10 4.26
N ARG A 205 19.14 -12.22 3.10
CA ARG A 205 19.07 -13.50 2.42
C ARG A 205 19.18 -13.29 0.91
N ALA A 206 20.03 -14.11 0.31
CA ALA A 206 20.13 -14.28 -1.11
C ALA A 206 19.11 -15.34 -1.56
N MET A 207 18.39 -15.03 -2.63
CA MET A 207 17.64 -16.00 -3.41
C MET A 207 18.44 -16.25 -4.68
N HIS A 208 18.78 -17.51 -4.95
CA HIS A 208 19.47 -17.91 -6.17
C HIS A 208 18.45 -18.61 -7.06
N ILE A 209 18.21 -18.04 -8.23
CA ILE A 209 17.33 -18.64 -9.23
C ILE A 209 18.20 -19.00 -10.41
N ALA A 210 18.04 -20.20 -10.97
CA ALA A 210 18.71 -20.63 -12.18
C ALA A 210 17.68 -21.01 -13.26
N PRO A 211 17.98 -20.78 -14.55
CA PRO A 211 17.13 -21.23 -15.64
C PRO A 211 17.30 -22.74 -15.87
N VAL A 212 16.21 -23.39 -16.27
CA VAL A 212 16.23 -24.78 -16.73
C VAL A 212 16.19 -24.78 -18.25
N LEU A 213 17.11 -25.52 -18.88
CA LEU A 213 17.23 -25.55 -20.34
C LEU A 213 15.92 -26.11 -20.93
N PRO A 214 15.34 -25.46 -21.95
CA PRO A 214 14.15 -25.98 -22.59
C PRO A 214 14.48 -27.25 -23.41
N PRO A 215 13.46 -28.03 -23.82
CA PRO A 215 13.64 -29.13 -24.75
C PRO A 215 14.29 -28.67 -26.06
N ALA A 216 15.03 -29.57 -26.72
CA ALA A 216 15.67 -29.25 -27.99
C ALA A 216 14.68 -28.69 -29.02
N GLY A 217 15.00 -27.52 -29.59
CA GLY A 217 14.17 -26.82 -30.58
C GLY A 217 13.27 -25.70 -30.02
N GLN A 218 13.32 -25.42 -28.72
CA GLN A 218 12.73 -24.23 -28.11
C GLN A 218 13.84 -23.28 -27.64
N ASP A 219 13.74 -22.00 -28.01
CA ASP A 219 14.72 -20.98 -27.63
C ASP A 219 14.32 -20.22 -26.35
N THR A 220 13.05 -20.27 -25.97
CA THR A 220 12.50 -19.53 -24.82
C THR A 220 12.53 -20.36 -23.53
N ILE A 221 13.00 -19.76 -22.44
CA ILE A 221 13.05 -20.42 -21.13
C ILE A 221 11.72 -20.21 -20.39
N HIS A 222 11.05 -21.32 -20.10
CA HIS A 222 9.77 -21.32 -19.39
C HIS A 222 9.90 -21.63 -17.89
N VAL A 223 10.95 -22.33 -17.47
CA VAL A 223 11.07 -22.83 -16.08
C VAL A 223 12.36 -22.36 -15.44
N PHE A 224 12.21 -21.91 -14.21
CA PHE A 224 13.28 -21.51 -13.33
C PHE A 224 13.19 -22.28 -12.03
N VAL A 225 14.33 -22.50 -11.39
CA VAL A 225 14.40 -23.22 -10.13
C VAL A 225 15.18 -22.42 -9.10
N GLU A 226 14.63 -22.36 -7.89
CA GLU A 226 15.35 -21.85 -6.72
C GLU A 226 16.39 -22.88 -6.29
N ILE A 227 17.66 -22.48 -6.29
CA ILE A 227 18.79 -23.32 -5.89
C ILE A 227 19.36 -22.85 -4.54
N THR A 228 19.96 -23.77 -3.79
CA THR A 228 20.67 -23.45 -2.54
C THR A 228 22.15 -23.17 -2.82
N GLN A 229 22.84 -22.61 -1.82
CA GLN A 229 24.30 -22.44 -1.90
C GLN A 229 25.04 -23.79 -1.98
N ASP A 230 24.46 -24.85 -1.41
CA ASP A 230 25.02 -26.20 -1.51
C ASP A 230 24.98 -26.70 -2.96
N ASP A 231 23.89 -26.44 -3.68
CA ASP A 231 23.75 -26.82 -5.10
C ASP A 231 24.78 -26.09 -5.98
N LEU A 232 25.10 -24.82 -5.66
CA LEU A 232 26.13 -24.03 -6.35
C LEU A 232 27.54 -24.60 -6.15
N GLY A 233 27.81 -25.23 -5.01
CA GLY A 233 29.11 -25.84 -4.70
C GLY A 233 29.38 -27.12 -5.49
N VAL A 234 28.34 -27.88 -5.81
CA VAL A 234 28.44 -29.20 -6.44
C VAL A 234 28.68 -29.13 -7.95
N ALA A 235 28.27 -28.05 -8.61
CA ALA A 235 28.07 -28.07 -10.06
C ALA A 235 28.77 -26.93 -10.80
N ARG A 236 30.11 -26.90 -10.69
CA ARG A 236 30.98 -26.00 -11.46
C ARG A 236 31.26 -26.45 -12.89
N GLU A 237 30.83 -27.64 -13.29
CA GLU A 237 31.15 -28.22 -14.60
C GLU A 237 29.90 -28.54 -15.44
N ARG A 238 29.52 -27.60 -16.33
CA ARG A 238 28.44 -27.71 -17.33
C ARG A 238 27.04 -28.02 -16.74
N GLY A 239 25.99 -27.78 -17.54
CA GLY A 239 24.60 -27.95 -17.10
C GLY A 239 24.39 -29.29 -16.41
N THR A 240 23.98 -29.25 -15.14
CA THR A 240 23.81 -30.46 -14.34
C THR A 240 22.34 -30.83 -14.37
N ARG A 241 22.08 -32.11 -14.69
CA ARG A 241 20.73 -32.64 -14.61
C ARG A 241 20.37 -32.80 -13.14
N LEU A 242 19.44 -31.98 -12.66
CA LEU A 242 19.01 -31.96 -11.27
C LEU A 242 17.53 -32.36 -11.18
N ALA A 243 17.20 -33.09 -10.12
CA ALA A 243 15.84 -33.35 -9.69
C ALA A 243 15.57 -32.50 -8.45
N VAL A 244 14.76 -31.45 -8.60
CA VAL A 244 14.42 -30.51 -7.52
C VAL A 244 12.94 -30.63 -7.21
N THR A 245 12.61 -30.77 -5.93
CA THR A 245 11.23 -30.76 -5.45
C THR A 245 10.91 -29.41 -4.83
N GLY A 246 9.73 -28.88 -5.11
CA GLY A 246 9.30 -27.58 -4.62
C GLY A 246 7.86 -27.26 -4.98
N THR A 247 7.52 -25.97 -4.91
CA THR A 247 6.23 -25.43 -5.32
C THR A 247 6.42 -24.63 -6.61
N LEU A 248 5.77 -25.08 -7.68
CA LEU A 248 5.77 -24.40 -8.97
C LEU A 248 4.73 -23.27 -8.94
N VAL A 249 5.17 -22.05 -9.24
CA VAL A 249 4.34 -20.84 -9.22
C VAL A 249 4.44 -20.14 -10.57
N ARG A 250 3.30 -19.85 -11.18
CA ARG A 250 3.22 -19.10 -12.44
C ARG A 250 3.57 -17.64 -12.17
N GLN A 251 4.37 -17.05 -13.05
CA GLN A 251 4.86 -15.67 -12.92
C GLN A 251 5.51 -15.39 -11.55
N GLY A 252 6.02 -16.43 -10.89
CA GLY A 252 6.62 -16.31 -9.57
C GLY A 252 7.95 -15.56 -9.58
N MET A 253 8.51 -15.22 -10.75
CA MET A 253 9.84 -14.59 -10.82
C MET A 253 9.76 -13.12 -10.41
N PRO A 254 10.58 -12.68 -9.43
CA PRO A 254 10.75 -11.27 -9.12
C PRO A 254 11.11 -10.47 -10.38
N GLY A 255 10.45 -9.32 -10.58
CA GLY A 255 10.67 -8.48 -11.77
C GLY A 255 12.13 -8.13 -12.01
N ALA A 256 12.88 -7.79 -10.96
CA ALA A 256 14.32 -7.51 -11.05
C ALA A 256 15.14 -8.67 -11.65
N LEU A 257 14.76 -9.92 -11.36
CA LEU A 257 15.41 -11.09 -11.95
C LEU A 257 15.07 -11.24 -13.43
N ARG A 258 13.85 -10.90 -13.86
CA ARG A 258 13.48 -10.90 -15.29
C ARG A 258 14.37 -9.93 -16.07
N VAL A 259 14.58 -8.73 -15.54
CA VAL A 259 15.47 -7.72 -16.16
C VAL A 259 16.90 -8.22 -16.25
N LEU A 260 17.42 -8.83 -15.17
CA LEU A 260 18.78 -9.38 -15.16
C LEU A 260 18.97 -10.47 -16.22
N TYR A 261 18.01 -11.38 -16.36
CA TYR A 261 18.05 -12.42 -17.38
C TYR A 261 17.93 -11.87 -18.79
N HIS A 262 17.00 -10.94 -19.01
CA HIS A 262 16.84 -10.27 -20.30
C HIS A 262 18.14 -9.55 -20.72
N ASN A 263 18.75 -8.79 -19.80
CA ASN A 263 20.02 -8.11 -20.05
C ASN A 263 21.20 -9.09 -20.26
N ALA A 264 21.09 -10.32 -19.76
CA ALA A 264 22.05 -11.39 -20.01
C ALA A 264 21.84 -12.09 -21.38
N GLY A 265 20.86 -11.65 -22.18
CA GLY A 265 20.52 -12.23 -23.48
C GLY A 265 19.76 -13.55 -23.38
N ILE A 266 19.06 -13.78 -22.26
CA ILE A 266 18.20 -14.95 -22.07
C ILE A 266 16.76 -14.56 -22.38
N ASP A 267 16.20 -15.18 -23.42
CA ASP A 267 14.81 -14.97 -23.81
C ASP A 267 13.87 -15.73 -22.86
N LEU A 268 13.12 -14.94 -22.10
CA LEU A 268 12.15 -15.41 -21.13
C LEU A 268 10.79 -15.57 -21.80
N ALA A 269 10.11 -16.67 -21.54
CA ALA A 269 8.70 -16.77 -21.89
C ALA A 269 7.86 -15.72 -21.14
N GLU A 270 6.80 -15.20 -21.78
CA GLU A 270 5.83 -14.30 -21.12
C GLU A 270 5.19 -14.98 -19.90
N GLU A 271 4.94 -16.29 -20.01
CA GLU A 271 4.44 -17.15 -18.95
C GLU A 271 5.53 -18.08 -18.41
N GLY A 272 6.42 -17.49 -17.62
CA GLY A 272 7.45 -18.23 -16.89
C GLY A 272 6.91 -18.84 -15.59
N TYR A 273 7.49 -19.97 -15.19
CA TYR A 273 7.24 -20.65 -13.93
C TYR A 273 8.51 -20.65 -13.08
N VAL A 274 8.35 -20.44 -11.78
CA VAL A 274 9.44 -20.58 -10.80
C VAL A 274 9.11 -21.72 -9.86
N LEU A 275 9.99 -22.71 -9.79
CA LEU A 275 9.95 -23.75 -8.78
C LEU A 275 10.67 -23.26 -7.52
N TYR A 276 9.89 -22.83 -6.54
CA TYR A 276 10.39 -22.47 -5.22
C TYR A 276 10.67 -23.73 -4.41
N ARG A 277 11.93 -23.92 -3.99
CA ARG A 277 12.33 -25.08 -3.17
C ARG A 277 11.73 -24.99 -1.77
N TYR A 278 11.55 -23.76 -1.27
CA TYR A 278 10.98 -23.51 0.04
C TYR A 278 9.74 -22.61 -0.05
N ARG A 279 8.64 -23.05 0.58
CA ARG A 279 7.44 -22.21 0.75
C ARG A 279 7.74 -20.86 1.40
N GLY A 280 8.70 -20.83 2.33
CA GLY A 280 9.13 -19.60 2.99
C GLY A 280 9.69 -18.55 2.02
N SER A 281 10.34 -18.97 0.93
CA SER A 281 10.90 -18.06 -0.08
C SER A 281 9.78 -17.34 -0.85
N MET A 282 8.72 -18.06 -1.20
CA MET A 282 7.52 -17.52 -1.85
C MET A 282 6.71 -16.59 -0.94
N LEU A 283 6.60 -16.92 0.36
CA LEU A 283 5.79 -16.14 1.32
C LEU A 283 6.43 -14.82 1.75
N ARG A 284 7.75 -14.70 1.59
CA ARG A 284 8.54 -13.63 2.20
C ARG A 284 8.18 -12.22 1.74
N PRO A 285 7.99 -11.93 0.45
CA PRO A 285 7.63 -10.58 0.02
C PRO A 285 6.34 -10.11 0.71
N TYR A 286 5.36 -11.00 0.87
CA TYR A 286 4.09 -10.73 1.53
C TYR A 286 4.25 -10.49 3.03
N ILE A 287 4.99 -11.35 3.73
CA ILE A 287 5.27 -11.19 5.16
C ILE A 287 6.09 -9.92 5.42
N GLY A 288 7.11 -9.65 4.60
CA GLY A 288 7.94 -8.45 4.72
C GLY A 288 7.14 -7.17 4.56
N GLY A 289 6.30 -7.09 3.52
CA GLY A 289 5.38 -5.96 3.32
C GLY A 289 4.42 -5.80 4.50
N SER A 290 3.83 -6.90 4.98
CA SER A 290 2.92 -6.87 6.13
C SER A 290 3.60 -6.36 7.40
N VAL A 291 4.82 -6.83 7.70
CA VAL A 291 5.61 -6.38 8.85
C VAL A 291 5.99 -4.90 8.73
N GLN A 292 6.40 -4.43 7.55
CA GLN A 292 6.67 -3.00 7.32
C GLN A 292 5.43 -2.15 7.59
N CYS A 293 4.30 -2.51 7.00
CA CYS A 293 3.03 -1.80 7.23
C CYS A 293 2.62 -1.84 8.71
N ALA A 294 2.79 -2.98 9.38
CA ALA A 294 2.51 -3.12 10.81
C ALA A 294 3.40 -2.22 11.67
N LEU A 295 4.70 -2.12 11.37
CA LEU A 295 5.63 -1.25 12.08
C LEU A 295 5.31 0.23 11.88
N ILE A 296 4.96 0.65 10.66
CA ILE A 296 4.50 2.02 10.37
C ILE A 296 3.18 2.31 11.13
N GLY A 297 2.25 1.35 11.11
CA GLY A 297 0.99 1.43 11.85
C GLY A 297 1.23 1.57 13.36
N LEU A 298 2.14 0.78 13.92
CA LEU A 298 2.49 0.83 15.34
C LEU A 298 3.14 2.17 15.72
N ALA A 299 4.11 2.63 14.94
CA ALA A 299 4.78 3.92 15.19
C ALA A 299 3.77 5.10 15.14
N THR A 300 2.90 5.13 14.12
CA THR A 300 1.89 6.19 13.98
C THR A 300 0.79 6.10 15.03
N LEU A 301 0.44 4.89 15.50
CA LEU A 301 -0.46 4.67 16.63
C LEU A 301 0.11 5.25 17.92
N LEU A 302 1.38 4.98 18.23
CA LEU A 302 2.05 5.51 19.42
C LEU A 302 2.09 7.06 19.39
N LEU A 303 2.43 7.66 18.25
CA LEU A 303 2.39 9.10 18.07
C LEU A 303 0.97 9.66 18.23
N TRP A 304 -0.04 8.98 17.68
CA TRP A 304 -1.44 9.39 17.84
C TRP A 304 -1.90 9.34 19.30
N LEU A 305 -1.55 8.28 20.04
CA LEU A 305 -1.86 8.14 21.47
C LEU A 305 -1.17 9.23 22.29
N TRP A 306 0.10 9.53 21.99
CA TRP A 306 0.84 10.61 22.61
C TRP A 306 0.21 11.98 22.33
N GLN A 307 -0.12 12.28 21.07
CA GLN A 307 -0.79 13.52 20.67
C GLN A 307 -2.15 13.67 21.37
N ARG A 308 -2.90 12.57 21.52
CA ARG A 308 -4.19 12.56 22.22
C ARG A 308 -4.03 12.83 23.71
N ARG A 309 -2.96 12.34 24.34
CA ARG A 309 -2.63 12.66 25.74
C ARG A 309 -2.26 14.14 25.88
N HIS A 310 -1.44 14.66 24.96
CA HIS A 310 -1.03 16.07 24.97
C HIS A 310 -2.22 17.02 24.78
N LEU A 311 -3.13 16.72 23.84
CA LEU A 311 -4.38 17.46 23.67
C LEU A 311 -5.21 17.53 24.94
N ARG A 312 -5.36 16.42 25.66
CA ARG A 312 -6.08 16.40 26.95
C ARG A 312 -5.38 17.21 28.04
N ALA A 313 -4.06 17.34 27.97
CA ALA A 313 -3.32 18.17 28.92
C ALA A 313 -3.56 19.66 28.64
N LEU A 314 -3.48 20.08 27.38
CA LEU A 314 -3.74 21.47 26.96
C LEU A 314 -5.15 21.94 27.32
N VAL A 315 -6.17 21.10 27.05
CA VAL A 315 -7.57 21.43 27.40
C VAL A 315 -7.74 21.61 28.92
N ARG A 316 -7.10 20.76 29.73
CA ARG A 316 -7.15 20.90 31.20
C ARG A 316 -6.41 22.13 31.71
N GLU A 317 -5.33 22.54 31.06
CA GLU A 317 -4.61 23.77 31.40
C GLU A 317 -5.45 25.00 31.06
N GLU A 318 -6.15 24.98 29.92
CA GLU A 318 -7.08 26.04 29.54
C GLU A 318 -8.28 26.13 30.49
N GLU A 319 -8.90 25.00 30.83
CA GLU A 319 -9.97 24.93 31.85
C GLU A 319 -9.53 25.52 33.20
N LYS A 320 -8.29 25.23 33.64
CA LYS A 320 -7.73 25.80 34.86
C LYS A 320 -7.48 27.29 34.75
N ASN A 321 -6.93 27.76 33.64
CA ASN A 321 -6.68 29.19 33.42
C ASN A 321 -7.99 30.00 33.41
N VAL A 322 -9.06 29.44 32.84
CA VAL A 322 -10.41 30.06 32.86
C VAL A 322 -10.95 30.12 34.30
N LEU A 323 -10.83 29.05 35.07
CA LEU A 323 -11.25 29.01 36.48
C LEU A 323 -10.44 29.96 37.38
N GLU A 324 -9.16 30.17 37.09
CA GLU A 324 -8.32 31.13 37.83
C GLU A 324 -8.64 32.58 37.49
N LEU A 325 -9.06 32.86 36.25
CA LEU A 325 -9.44 34.21 35.80
C LEU A 325 -10.85 34.62 36.26
N ASP A 326 -11.77 33.66 36.40
CA ASP A 326 -13.12 33.91 36.92
C ASP A 326 -13.55 32.82 37.94
N PRO A 327 -13.20 32.97 39.22
CA PRO A 327 -13.54 31.99 40.26
C PRO A 327 -15.03 31.91 40.57
N GLY A 328 -15.86 32.81 40.02
CA GLY A 328 -17.32 32.82 40.18
C GLY A 328 -18.08 32.10 39.06
N MET A 329 -17.39 31.60 38.03
CA MET A 329 -18.02 30.96 36.88
C MET A 329 -18.38 29.49 37.20
N ASP A 330 -19.68 29.21 37.37
CA ASP A 330 -20.19 27.84 37.51
C ASP A 330 -20.03 27.09 36.16
N LEU A 331 -19.04 26.20 36.06
CA LEU A 331 -18.85 25.37 34.88
C LEU A 331 -20.00 24.33 34.74
N PRO A 332 -20.55 24.13 33.54
CA PRO A 332 -21.55 23.08 33.31
C PRO A 332 -20.94 21.69 33.54
N ALA A 333 -21.66 20.87 34.32
CA ALA A 333 -21.26 19.53 34.77
C ALA A 333 -21.22 18.46 33.67
#